data_AF-A0A1M3I3C8-F1
#
_entry.id   AF-A0A1M3I3C8-F1
#
_cell.length_a   1.000
_cell.length_b   1.000
_cell.length_c   1.000
_cell.angle_alpha   90.00
_cell.angle_beta   90.00
_cell.angle_gamma   90.00
#
_symmetry.space_group_name_H-M   'P 1'
#
loop_
_entity.id
_entity.type
_entity.pdbx_description
1 polymer ?
#
loop_
_entity_poly.entity_id
_entity_poly.type
_entity_poly.pdbx_seq_one_letter_code
_entity_poly.pdbx_strand_id
1 'polypeptide(L)'
;MLAGQAQKEFSVNEAHVLIDALLHPAIEGERNAPPSAPVPGGCWLAGNAPSGAWAGHAGYLACWSAGTWIFAAPRDGMRLMNRATGQMLLYRGGWRAAAKPAAPTGGATVDTQARAAISALVTAMAEAGIFAQT
;
A
#
# COMPACT_ATOMS: atom_id res chain seq x y z
N MET A 1 -40.29 13.22 -12.39
CA MET A 1 -39.18 12.33 -12.00
C MET A 1 -38.17 13.14 -11.20
N LEU A 2 -37.82 12.65 -10.00
CA LEU A 2 -37.08 13.39 -8.99
C LEU A 2 -35.59 13.52 -9.36
N ALA A 3 -35.16 14.72 -9.77
CA ALA A 3 -33.75 15.04 -10.03
C ALA A 3 -32.82 14.78 -8.82
N GLY A 4 -33.37 14.70 -7.60
CA GLY A 4 -32.62 14.42 -6.37
C GLY A 4 -32.31 12.93 -6.08
N GLN A 5 -33.01 11.98 -6.70
CA GLN A 5 -32.74 10.54 -6.49
C GLN A 5 -31.44 10.12 -7.20
N ALA A 6 -31.26 10.55 -8.46
CA ALA A 6 -30.05 10.23 -9.23
C ALA A 6 -28.76 10.78 -8.61
N GLN A 7 -28.80 11.98 -8.02
CA GLN A 7 -27.63 12.60 -7.39
C GLN A 7 -27.25 11.93 -6.06
N LYS A 8 -28.23 11.47 -5.28
CA LYS A 8 -27.98 10.67 -4.07
C LYS A 8 -27.33 9.34 -4.42
N GLU A 9 -27.86 8.65 -5.42
CA GLU A 9 -27.31 7.37 -5.90
C GLU A 9 -25.85 7.52 -6.34
N PHE A 10 -25.50 8.60 -7.04
CA PHE A 10 -24.10 8.88 -7.42
C PHE A 10 -23.17 8.98 -6.21
N SER A 11 -23.56 9.75 -5.18
CA SER A 11 -22.76 9.91 -3.96
C SER A 11 -22.61 8.62 -3.15
N VAL A 12 -23.66 7.79 -3.10
CA VAL A 12 -23.63 6.50 -2.40
C VAL A 12 -22.74 5.51 -3.16
N ASN A 13 -22.82 5.50 -4.49
CA ASN A 13 -21.98 4.64 -5.31
C ASN A 13 -20.50 5.02 -5.17
N GLU A 14 -20.17 6.32 -5.18
CA GLU A 14 -18.80 6.78 -4.92
C GLU A 14 -18.29 6.38 -3.53
N ALA A 15 -19.15 6.48 -2.50
CA ALA A 15 -18.82 6.03 -1.16
C ALA A 15 -18.57 4.51 -1.08
N HIS A 16 -19.37 3.70 -1.78
CA HIS A 16 -19.16 2.26 -1.84
C HIS A 16 -17.87 1.89 -2.58
N VAL A 17 -17.53 2.58 -3.67
CA VAL A 17 -16.26 2.37 -4.36
C VAL A 17 -15.06 2.70 -3.46
N LEU A 18 -15.15 3.78 -2.68
CA LEU A 18 -14.14 4.11 -1.68
C LEU A 18 -14.06 3.05 -0.57
N ILE A 19 -15.20 2.57 -0.06
CA ILE A 19 -15.21 1.52 0.97
C ILE A 19 -14.59 0.23 0.43
N ASP A 20 -14.94 -0.20 -0.77
CA ASP A 20 -14.38 -1.41 -1.40
C ASP A 20 -12.85 -1.30 -1.54
N ALA A 21 -12.36 -0.15 -2.01
CA ALA A 21 -10.94 0.13 -2.13
C ALA A 21 -10.20 0.17 -0.77
N LEU A 22 -10.87 0.61 0.30
CA LEU A 22 -10.28 0.84 1.62
C LEU A 22 -10.52 -0.28 2.63
N LEU A 23 -11.40 -1.23 2.36
CA LEU A 23 -11.71 -2.34 3.27
C LEU A 23 -10.54 -3.33 3.36
N HIS A 24 -9.92 -3.63 2.22
CA HIS A 24 -8.72 -4.46 2.12
C HIS A 24 -7.71 -3.82 1.17
N PRO A 25 -7.15 -2.66 1.56
CA PRO A 25 -6.40 -1.83 0.63
C PRO A 25 -5.11 -2.56 0.24
N ALA A 26 -4.95 -2.74 -1.06
CA ALA A 26 -3.77 -3.33 -1.67
C ALA A 26 -3.36 -2.49 -2.86
N ILE A 27 -2.06 -2.18 -2.95
CA ILE A 27 -1.48 -1.40 -4.04
C ILE A 27 -0.63 -2.31 -4.92
N GLU A 28 -0.54 -1.95 -6.20
CA GLU A 28 0.42 -2.53 -7.14
C GLU A 28 1.85 -2.02 -6.92
N GLY A 29 2.01 -0.91 -6.20
CA GLY A 29 3.31 -0.34 -5.83
C GLY A 29 3.24 1.16 -5.57
N GLU A 30 4.40 1.74 -5.22
CA GLU A 30 4.57 3.18 -5.00
C GLU A 30 5.16 3.85 -6.25
N ARG A 31 4.53 4.94 -6.72
CA ARG A 31 5.00 5.70 -7.89
C ARG A 31 4.63 7.19 -7.77
N ASN A 32 5.37 8.04 -8.48
CA ASN A 32 5.11 9.48 -8.57
C ASN A 32 4.30 9.89 -9.82
N ALA A 33 4.06 8.99 -10.76
CA ALA A 33 3.27 9.27 -11.95
C ALA A 33 2.23 8.16 -12.17
N PRO A 34 1.01 8.51 -12.62
CA PRO A 34 0.01 7.50 -12.94
C PRO A 34 0.53 6.53 -14.00
N PRO A 35 0.20 5.24 -13.91
CA PRO A 35 0.44 4.31 -15.01
C PRO A 35 -0.27 4.79 -16.28
N SER A 36 0.32 4.54 -17.45
CA SER A 36 -0.25 4.95 -18.74
C SER A 36 -1.51 4.18 -19.13
N ALA A 37 -1.68 2.96 -18.60
CA ALA A 37 -2.83 2.09 -18.84
C ALA A 37 -3.29 1.45 -17.51
N PRO A 38 -3.93 2.22 -16.61
CA PRO A 38 -4.50 1.65 -15.39
C PRO A 38 -5.69 0.75 -15.70
N VAL A 39 -5.75 -0.39 -15.03
CA VAL A 39 -6.91 -1.30 -15.08
C VAL A 39 -7.89 -0.91 -13.97
N PRO A 40 -9.23 -0.95 -14.20
CA PRO A 40 -10.20 -0.72 -13.14
C PRO A 40 -9.95 -1.57 -11.90
N GLY A 41 -10.02 -0.96 -10.71
CA GLY A 41 -9.69 -1.59 -9.44
C GLY A 41 -8.20 -1.58 -9.07
N GLY A 42 -7.31 -1.15 -9.98
CA GLY A 42 -5.91 -0.94 -9.67
C GLY A 42 -5.72 0.24 -8.71
N CYS A 43 -4.88 0.04 -7.69
CA CYS A 43 -4.53 1.08 -6.73
C CYS A 43 -3.01 1.21 -6.61
N TRP A 44 -2.54 2.42 -6.35
CA TRP A 44 -1.14 2.75 -6.15
C TRP A 44 -0.98 3.68 -4.96
N LEU A 45 0.19 3.63 -4.33
CA LEU A 45 0.59 4.65 -3.39
C LEU A 45 1.27 5.78 -4.17
N ALA A 46 0.70 6.98 -4.09
CA ALA A 46 1.35 8.17 -4.61
C ALA A 46 2.58 8.49 -3.76
N GLY A 47 3.74 8.59 -4.39
CA GLY A 47 5.00 8.89 -3.71
C GLY A 47 5.08 10.32 -3.16
N ASN A 48 6.29 10.75 -2.83
CA ASN A 48 6.54 12.05 -2.20
C ASN A 48 6.37 13.27 -3.14
N ALA A 49 6.45 13.07 -4.46
CA ALA A 49 6.40 14.14 -5.45
C ALA A 49 5.53 13.72 -6.64
N PRO A 50 4.22 13.51 -6.43
CA PRO A 50 3.35 13.01 -7.47
C PRO A 50 3.11 14.07 -8.56
N SER A 51 2.84 13.60 -9.76
CA SER A 51 2.76 14.38 -11.00
C SER A 51 1.56 13.98 -11.85
N GLY A 52 1.27 14.79 -12.88
CA GLY A 52 0.13 14.57 -13.76
C GLY A 52 -1.19 14.59 -12.97
N ALA A 53 -2.05 13.60 -13.20
CA ALA A 53 -3.32 13.48 -12.50
C ALA A 53 -3.19 13.27 -10.98
N TRP A 54 -2.02 12.88 -10.48
CA TRP A 54 -1.77 12.66 -9.05
C TRP A 54 -1.17 13.88 -8.34
N ALA A 55 -0.90 14.99 -9.05
CA ALA A 55 -0.31 16.18 -8.47
C ALA A 55 -1.14 16.70 -7.26
N GLY A 56 -0.46 17.02 -6.16
CA GLY A 56 -1.10 17.45 -4.90
C GLY A 56 -1.54 16.31 -3.97
N HIS A 57 -1.45 15.05 -4.40
CA HIS A 57 -1.90 13.88 -3.63
C HIS A 57 -0.74 13.05 -3.05
N ALA A 58 0.31 13.71 -2.53
CA ALA A 58 1.48 13.01 -2.01
C ALA A 58 1.11 12.09 -0.82
N GLY A 59 1.50 10.82 -0.88
CA GLY A 59 1.17 9.81 0.14
C GLY A 59 -0.27 9.30 0.14
N TYR A 60 -1.11 9.72 -0.81
CA TYR A 60 -2.49 9.23 -0.94
C TYR A 60 -2.52 7.86 -1.61
N LEU A 61 -3.56 7.07 -1.30
CA LEU A 61 -3.93 5.94 -2.14
C LEU A 61 -4.64 6.51 -3.38
N ALA A 62 -4.12 6.18 -4.56
CA ALA A 62 -4.71 6.54 -5.84
C ALA A 62 -5.25 5.28 -6.51
N CYS A 63 -6.58 5.17 -6.62
CA CYS A 63 -7.26 4.04 -7.21
C CYS A 63 -7.95 4.43 -8.52
N TRP A 64 -7.88 3.56 -9.53
CA TRP A 64 -8.53 3.79 -10.80
C TRP A 64 -9.88 3.09 -10.85
N SER A 65 -10.94 3.84 -11.11
CA SER A 65 -12.30 3.28 -11.24
C SER A 65 -13.05 4.01 -12.34
N ALA A 66 -13.71 3.26 -13.22
CA ALA A 66 -14.62 3.77 -14.25
C ALA A 66 -14.10 5.00 -15.05
N GLY A 67 -12.79 5.06 -15.35
CA GLY A 67 -12.21 6.14 -16.13
C GLY A 67 -11.75 7.37 -15.34
N THR A 68 -11.80 7.33 -14.00
CA THR A 68 -11.33 8.41 -13.14
C THR A 68 -10.42 7.90 -12.01
N TRP A 69 -9.61 8.82 -11.49
CA TRP A 69 -8.81 8.60 -10.29
C TRP A 69 -9.60 8.96 -9.05
N ILE A 70 -9.60 8.04 -8.10
CA ILE A 70 -10.16 8.20 -6.77
C ILE A 70 -8.99 8.26 -5.79
N PHE A 71 -8.95 9.31 -4.98
CA PHE A 71 -7.87 9.54 -4.02
C PHE A 71 -8.37 9.39 -2.59
N ALA A 72 -7.66 8.62 -1.78
CA ALA A 72 -7.93 8.50 -0.36
C ALA A 72 -6.73 8.98 0.46
N ALA A 73 -6.98 9.98 1.31
CA ALA A 73 -5.99 10.48 2.25
C ALA A 73 -5.70 9.41 3.32
N PRO A 74 -4.43 9.13 3.65
CA PRO A 74 -4.10 8.17 4.68
C PRO A 74 -4.46 8.69 6.08
N ARG A 75 -4.72 7.77 6.99
CA ARG A 75 -5.00 8.06 8.40
C ARG A 75 -4.15 7.19 9.30
N ASP A 76 -3.80 7.67 10.48
CA ASP A 76 -3.02 6.90 11.43
C ASP A 76 -3.70 5.57 11.76
N GLY A 77 -2.92 4.49 11.75
CA GLY A 77 -3.41 3.12 11.93
C GLY A 77 -3.83 2.43 10.64
N MET A 78 -3.94 3.15 9.52
CA MET A 78 -4.22 2.56 8.22
C MET A 78 -3.10 1.58 7.85
N ARG A 79 -3.51 0.40 7.37
CA ARG A 79 -2.61 -0.63 6.86
C ARG A 79 -2.84 -0.81 5.38
N LEU A 80 -1.78 -1.13 4.64
CA LEU A 80 -1.83 -1.28 3.19
C LEU A 80 -0.93 -2.42 2.75
N MET A 81 -1.44 -3.35 1.94
CA MET A 81 -0.61 -4.39 1.34
C MET A 81 0.06 -3.87 0.06
N ASN A 82 1.37 -3.94 -0.03
CA ASN A 82 2.08 -3.71 -1.29
C ASN A 82 2.31 -5.05 -2.01
N ARG A 83 1.57 -5.26 -3.11
CA ARG A 83 1.64 -6.50 -3.91
C ARG A 83 2.99 -6.70 -4.56
N ALA A 84 3.69 -5.61 -4.93
CA ALA A 84 5.02 -5.72 -5.55
C ALA A 84 6.08 -6.25 -4.59
N THR A 85 5.91 -6.04 -3.28
CA THR A 85 6.88 -6.48 -2.26
C THR A 85 6.33 -7.56 -1.33
N GLY A 86 5.05 -7.92 -1.43
CA GLY A 86 4.36 -8.81 -0.49
C GLY A 86 4.31 -8.27 0.94
N GLN A 87 4.47 -6.96 1.14
CA GLN A 87 4.69 -6.36 2.45
C GLN A 87 3.53 -5.47 2.90
N MET A 88 3.20 -5.55 4.19
CA MET A 88 2.29 -4.60 4.83
C MET A 88 2.99 -3.30 5.22
N LEU A 89 2.40 -2.18 4.83
CA LEU A 89 2.77 -0.84 5.27
C LEU A 89 1.80 -0.37 6.35
N LEU A 90 2.32 0.38 7.33
CA LEU A 90 1.52 1.06 8.36
C LEU A 90 1.67 2.56 8.19
N TYR A 91 0.55 3.28 8.15
CA TYR A 91 0.56 4.73 8.23
C TYR A 91 0.61 5.21 9.69
N ARG A 92 1.66 5.97 10.02
CA ARG A 92 1.83 6.68 11.30
C ARG A 92 2.60 7.97 11.06
N GLY A 93 1.87 9.04 10.79
CA GLY A 93 2.41 10.33 10.31
C GLY A 93 3.16 10.23 8.97
N GLY A 94 2.95 9.14 8.24
CA GLY A 94 3.72 8.73 7.07
C GLY A 94 3.70 7.20 6.91
N TRP A 95 3.86 6.72 5.68
CA TRP A 95 3.92 5.30 5.38
C TRP A 95 5.23 4.67 5.86
N ARG A 96 5.13 3.53 6.53
CA ARG A 96 6.27 2.80 7.08
C ARG A 96 6.22 1.35 6.64
N ALA A 97 7.30 0.92 6.01
CA ALA A 97 7.60 -0.48 5.73
C ALA A 97 8.66 -0.96 6.73
N ALA A 98 8.54 -2.20 7.22
CA ALA A 98 9.58 -2.77 8.07
C ALA A 98 10.80 -3.16 7.22
N ALA A 99 11.99 -2.68 7.62
CA ALA A 99 13.22 -3.05 6.93
C ALA A 99 13.62 -4.47 7.32
N LYS A 100 13.86 -5.33 6.33
CA LYS A 100 14.43 -6.67 6.55
C LYS A 100 15.86 -6.48 7.10
N PRO A 101 16.18 -7.01 8.30
CA PRO A 101 17.54 -6.90 8.82
C PRO A 101 18.50 -7.71 7.94
N ALA A 102 19.73 -7.21 7.81
CA ALA A 102 20.80 -7.99 7.18
C ALA A 102 21.08 -9.25 8.00
N ALA A 103 21.46 -10.33 7.32
CA ALA A 103 21.93 -11.52 8.02
C ALA A 103 23.12 -11.14 8.92
N PRO A 104 23.16 -11.60 10.18
CA PRO A 104 24.34 -11.38 10.98
C PRO A 104 25.50 -12.09 10.27
N THR A 105 26.63 -11.41 10.11
CA THR A 105 27.86 -11.96 9.48
C THR A 105 29.12 -11.71 10.30
N GLY A 106 29.05 -10.84 11.32
CA GLY A 106 30.16 -10.55 12.23
C GLY A 106 30.11 -11.31 13.56
N GLY A 107 30.97 -10.87 14.48
CA GLY A 107 31.12 -11.37 15.85
C GLY A 107 32.41 -12.17 16.06
N ALA A 108 33.08 -11.96 17.20
CA ALA A 108 34.27 -12.74 17.58
C ALA A 108 33.93 -14.19 17.96
N THR A 109 32.70 -14.41 18.44
CA THR A 109 32.13 -15.74 18.71
C THR A 109 30.93 -15.94 17.81
N VAL A 110 30.95 -17.03 17.03
CA VAL A 110 29.87 -17.38 16.10
C VAL A 110 29.15 -18.63 16.59
N ASP A 111 27.95 -18.45 17.12
CA ASP A 111 27.04 -19.56 17.40
C ASP A 111 26.21 -19.88 16.14
N THR A 112 26.38 -21.11 15.63
CA THR A 112 25.73 -21.55 14.39
C THR A 112 24.24 -21.82 14.57
N GLN A 113 23.81 -22.33 15.73
CA GLN A 113 22.40 -22.60 16.02
C GLN A 113 21.63 -21.29 16.18
N ALA A 114 22.18 -20.33 16.91
CA ALA A 114 21.58 -19.00 17.06
C ALA A 114 21.45 -18.30 15.69
N ARG A 115 22.48 -18.38 14.84
CA ARG A 115 22.44 -17.79 13.49
C ARG A 115 21.35 -18.42 12.62
N ALA A 116 21.20 -19.75 12.67
CA ALA A 116 20.15 -20.45 11.95
C ALA A 116 18.76 -20.05 12.45
N ALA A 117 18.57 -19.96 13.77
CA ALA A 117 17.30 -19.56 14.38
C ALA A 117 16.89 -18.12 14.00
N ILE A 118 17.83 -17.17 14.03
CA ILE A 118 17.57 -15.78 13.61
C ILE A 118 17.18 -15.73 12.13
N SER A 119 17.91 -16.43 11.26
CA SER A 119 17.57 -16.50 9.83
C SER A 119 16.17 -17.07 9.60
N ALA A 120 15.80 -18.14 10.33
CA ALA A 120 14.46 -18.73 10.24
C ALA A 120 13.35 -17.75 10.67
N LEU A 121 13.57 -16.98 11.75
CA LEU A 121 12.64 -15.94 12.18
C LEU A 121 12.48 -14.84 11.13
N VAL A 122 13.57 -14.40 10.50
CA VAL A 122 13.53 -13.41 9.42
C VAL A 122 12.75 -13.92 8.20
N THR A 123 12.93 -15.19 7.83
CA THR A 123 12.15 -15.83 6.77
C THR A 123 10.66 -15.90 7.12
N ALA A 124 10.32 -16.38 8.32
CA ALA A 124 8.92 -16.46 8.76
C ALA A 124 8.24 -15.08 8.80
N MET A 125 8.96 -14.02 9.18
CA MET A 125 8.44 -12.65 9.13
C MET A 125 8.25 -12.14 7.69
N ALA A 126 9.07 -12.56 6.72
CA ALA A 126 8.86 -12.22 5.31
C ALA A 126 7.63 -12.95 4.73
N GLU A 127 7.45 -14.24 5.07
CA GLU A 127 6.26 -15.02 4.69
C GLU A 127 4.98 -14.45 5.30
N ALA A 128 5.05 -13.94 6.52
CA ALA A 128 3.95 -13.23 7.19
C ALA A 128 3.67 -11.82 6.62
N GLY A 129 4.44 -11.36 5.63
CA GLY A 129 4.29 -10.05 5.00
C GLY A 129 4.77 -8.87 5.86
N ILE A 130 5.55 -9.12 6.92
CA ILE A 130 6.18 -8.07 7.73
C ILE A 130 7.37 -7.48 6.96
N PHE A 131 8.23 -8.34 6.42
CA PHE A 131 9.32 -7.93 5.54
C PHE A 131 8.96 -8.17 4.07
N ALA A 132 9.59 -7.41 3.18
CA ALA A 132 9.46 -7.64 1.75
C ALA A 132 9.91 -9.06 1.38
N GLN A 133 9.11 -9.71 0.53
CA GLN A 133 9.48 -10.93 -0.16
C GLN A 133 10.46 -10.54 -1.28
N THR A 134 11.69 -11.04 -1.20
CA THR A 134 12.73 -10.87 -2.22
C THR A 134 12.41 -11.67 -3.46
#